data_AF-A0A8S9BFB1-F1
#
_entry.id   AF-A0A8S9BFB1-F1
#
_cell.length_a   1.000
_cell.length_b   1.000
_cell.length_c   1.000
_cell.angle_alpha   90.00
_cell.angle_beta   90.00
_cell.angle_gamma   90.00
#
_symmetry.space_group_name_H-M   'P 1'
#
loop_
_entity.id
_entity.type
_entity.pdbx_description
1 polymer ?
#
loop_
_entity_poly.entity_id
_entity_poly.type
_entity_poly.pdbx_seq_one_letter_code
_entity_poly.pdbx_strand_id
1 'polypeptide(L)'
;MSSEVHVVAFITPAPGREARVRELLKGLADNVQKHETNASKYQLFEEYDGKGGNIFVVEEIYKDKAAYDAHFKTEYFQKLGEILPKEGVLAAPLDIRTIKPIAGFASRL
;
A
#
# COMPACT_ATOMS: atom_id res chain seq x y z
N MET A 1 -0.42 2.38 -26.03
CA MET A 1 0.05 1.31 -25.14
C MET A 1 0.33 1.95 -23.79
N SER A 2 -0.44 1.62 -22.76
CA SER A 2 -0.22 2.14 -21.40
C SER A 2 0.85 1.30 -20.71
N SER A 3 1.87 1.97 -20.16
CA SER A 3 2.92 1.33 -19.36
C SER A 3 2.40 0.96 -17.98
N GLU A 4 3.00 -0.08 -17.38
CA GLU A 4 2.75 -0.44 -15.98
C GLU A 4 3.01 0.75 -15.04
N VAL A 5 2.30 0.76 -13.91
CA VAL A 5 2.45 1.78 -12.86
C VAL A 5 3.00 1.09 -11.62
N HIS A 6 4.22 1.48 -11.22
CA HIS A 6 4.83 1.01 -9.98
C HIS A 6 4.59 2.02 -8.86
N VAL A 7 4.28 1.53 -7.68
CA VAL A 7 3.96 2.35 -6.51
C VAL A 7 4.71 1.83 -5.30
N VAL A 8 5.17 2.75 -4.46
CA VAL A 8 5.55 2.46 -3.08
C VAL A 8 4.74 3.36 -2.16
N ALA A 9 4.09 2.78 -1.16
CA ALA A 9 3.36 3.49 -0.13
C ALA A 9 4.05 3.32 1.22
N PHE A 10 4.24 4.42 1.95
CA PHE A 10 4.72 4.43 3.32
C PHE A 10 3.58 4.83 4.26
N ILE A 11 3.38 4.04 5.31
CA ILE A 11 2.30 4.22 6.28
C ILE A 11 2.90 4.28 7.68
N THR A 12 2.84 5.47 8.29
CA THR A 12 3.37 5.72 9.64
C THR A 12 2.24 5.63 10.67
N PRO A 13 2.20 4.58 11.51
CA PRO A 13 1.21 4.47 12.56
C PRO A 13 1.37 5.59 13.60
N ALA A 14 0.26 6.00 14.22
CA ALA A 14 0.30 6.75 15.46
C ALA A 14 0.85 5.83 16.59
N PRO A 15 1.56 6.38 17.60
CA PRO A 15 2.10 5.57 18.69
C PRO A 15 1.04 4.69 19.36
N GLY A 16 1.31 3.37 19.45
CA GLY A 16 0.40 2.40 20.06
C GLY A 16 -0.76 1.95 19.15
N ARG A 17 -0.79 2.36 17.88
CA ARG A 17 -1.82 1.98 16.89
C ARG A 17 -1.32 0.98 15.86
N GLU A 18 -0.10 0.47 15.99
CA GLU A 18 0.59 -0.40 15.03
C GLU A 18 -0.22 -1.66 14.74
N ALA A 19 -0.76 -2.30 15.77
CA ALA A 19 -1.58 -3.51 15.62
C ALA A 19 -2.85 -3.25 14.80
N ARG A 20 -3.50 -2.10 15.01
CA ARG A 20 -4.72 -1.72 14.28
C ARG A 20 -4.43 -1.36 12.84
N VAL A 21 -3.37 -0.58 12.58
CA VAL A 21 -2.92 -0.29 11.21
C VAL A 21 -2.57 -1.58 10.48
N ARG A 22 -1.85 -2.51 11.13
CA ARG A 22 -1.51 -3.82 10.57
C ARG A 22 -2.76 -4.62 10.16
N GLU A 23 -3.75 -4.69 11.04
CA GLU A 23 -5.02 -5.38 10.76
C GLU A 23 -5.72 -4.80 9.53
N LEU A 24 -5.84 -3.47 9.47
CA LEU A 24 -6.48 -2.76 8.37
C LEU A 24 -5.75 -2.97 7.03
N LEU A 25 -4.42 -2.87 7.03
CA LEU A 25 -3.59 -3.04 5.83
C LEU A 25 -3.60 -4.50 5.34
N LYS A 26 -3.60 -5.48 6.24
CA LYS A 26 -3.77 -6.90 5.87
C LYS A 26 -5.13 -7.14 5.22
N GLY A 27 -6.20 -6.55 5.79
CA GLY A 27 -7.53 -6.61 5.20
C GLY A 27 -7.59 -5.98 3.80
N LEU A 28 -6.92 -4.85 3.58
CA LEU A 28 -6.79 -4.25 2.26
C LEU A 28 -6.05 -5.19 1.29
N ALA A 29 -4.88 -5.70 1.69
CA ALA A 29 -4.08 -6.62 0.86
C ALA A 29 -4.87 -7.86 0.44
N ASP A 30 -5.64 -8.46 1.36
CA ASP A 30 -6.50 -9.61 1.07
C ASP A 30 -7.58 -9.28 0.03
N ASN A 31 -8.16 -8.07 0.07
CA ASN A 31 -9.15 -7.62 -0.90
C ASN A 31 -8.51 -7.38 -2.28
N VAL A 32 -7.36 -6.71 -2.31
CA VAL A 32 -6.61 -6.46 -3.56
C VAL A 32 -6.27 -7.79 -4.22
N GLN A 33 -5.72 -8.75 -3.48
CA GLN A 33 -5.36 -10.07 -4.01
C GLN A 33 -6.56 -10.82 -4.60
N LYS A 34 -7.75 -10.71 -3.99
CA LYS A 34 -8.96 -11.41 -4.45
C LYS A 34 -9.66 -10.72 -5.62
N HIS A 35 -9.61 -9.39 -5.69
CA HIS A 35 -10.51 -8.62 -6.54
C HIS A 35 -9.79 -7.81 -7.63
N GLU A 36 -8.51 -7.50 -7.49
CA GLU A 36 -7.76 -6.67 -8.44
C GLU A 36 -6.82 -7.50 -9.31
N THR A 37 -7.38 -8.25 -10.26
CA THR A 37 -6.59 -9.13 -11.16
C THR A 37 -5.61 -8.38 -12.07
N ASN A 38 -5.70 -7.05 -12.15
CA ASN A 38 -4.77 -6.19 -12.90
C ASN A 38 -3.66 -5.58 -12.02
N ALA A 39 -3.63 -5.89 -10.72
CA ALA A 39 -2.48 -5.64 -9.86
C ALA A 39 -1.57 -6.88 -9.90
N SER A 40 -0.41 -6.77 -10.56
CA SER A 40 0.56 -7.88 -10.65
C SER A 40 1.41 -8.01 -9.39
N LYS A 41 1.47 -6.97 -8.57
CA LYS A 41 2.08 -6.98 -7.24
C LYS A 41 1.27 -6.14 -6.27
N TYR A 42 1.06 -6.66 -5.07
CA TYR A 42 0.61 -5.91 -3.90
C TYR A 42 1.19 -6.59 -2.66
N GLN A 43 2.31 -6.08 -2.15
CA GLN A 43 3.05 -6.72 -1.07
C GLN A 43 3.23 -5.76 0.09
N LEU A 44 2.65 -6.12 1.23
CA LEU A 44 2.77 -5.40 2.49
C LEU A 44 4.00 -5.89 3.26
N PHE A 45 4.78 -4.94 3.74
CA PHE A 45 5.96 -5.13 4.57
C PHE A 45 5.80 -4.33 5.87
N GLU A 46 6.49 -4.78 6.91
CA GLU A 46 6.68 -4.07 8.16
C GLU A 46 8.18 -3.85 8.34
N GLU A 47 8.59 -2.61 8.61
CA GLU A 47 9.94 -2.33 9.06
C GLU A 47 10.21 -3.08 10.37
N TYR A 48 11.43 -3.57 10.59
CA TYR A 48 11.74 -4.36 11.80
C TYR A 48 12.85 -3.76 12.67
N ASP A 49 13.55 -2.74 12.18
CA ASP A 49 14.69 -2.09 12.84
C ASP A 49 14.61 -0.55 12.83
N GLY A 50 13.38 -0.01 12.78
CA GLY A 50 13.13 1.43 12.73
C GLY A 50 13.55 2.17 13.99
N LYS A 51 14.36 3.22 13.85
CA LYS A 51 14.89 4.02 14.99
C LYS A 51 13.84 4.90 15.69
N GLY A 52 12.63 5.03 15.12
CA GLY A 52 11.55 5.87 15.62
C GLY A 52 10.20 5.16 15.75
N GLY A 53 10.21 3.83 15.80
CA GLY A 53 9.02 2.98 15.61
C GLY A 53 8.95 2.48 14.17
N ASN A 54 8.42 1.27 14.01
CA ASN A 54 8.35 0.61 12.72
C ASN A 54 7.18 1.17 11.89
N ILE A 55 7.44 1.46 10.62
CA ILE A 55 6.40 1.79 9.65
C ILE A 55 5.99 0.57 8.81
N PHE A 56 4.89 0.71 8.08
CA PHE A 56 4.52 -0.25 7.04
C PHE A 56 4.86 0.29 5.66
N VAL A 57 5.26 -0.61 4.76
CA VAL A 57 5.57 -0.30 3.37
C VAL A 57 4.74 -1.20 2.47
N VAL A 58 4.14 -0.65 1.42
CA VAL A 58 3.47 -1.45 0.38
C VAL A 58 4.16 -1.22 -0.95
N GLU A 59 4.55 -2.30 -1.62
CA GLU A 59 4.99 -2.26 -3.01
C GLU A 59 3.89 -2.78 -3.91
N GLU A 60 3.55 -2.01 -4.94
CA GLU A 60 2.44 -2.29 -5.84
C GLU A 60 2.86 -2.14 -7.29
N ILE A 61 2.32 -2.99 -8.16
CA ILE A 61 2.48 -2.87 -9.62
C ILE A 61 1.13 -3.11 -10.25
N TYR A 62 0.66 -2.12 -11.01
CA TYR A 62 -0.58 -2.17 -11.77
C TYR A 62 -0.28 -2.25 -13.26
N LYS A 63 -1.10 -3.02 -13.98
CA LYS A 63 -1.01 -3.19 -15.44
C LYS A 63 -0.97 -1.86 -16.21
N ASP A 64 -1.75 -0.89 -15.76
CA ASP A 64 -1.83 0.44 -16.36
C ASP A 64 -2.41 1.48 -15.39
N LYS A 65 -2.45 2.74 -15.85
CA LYS A 65 -3.02 3.87 -15.11
C LYS A 65 -4.50 3.69 -14.78
N ALA A 66 -5.27 2.97 -15.60
CA ALA A 66 -6.69 2.75 -15.33
C ALA A 66 -6.88 1.78 -14.17
N ALA A 67 -6.06 0.72 -14.09
CA ALA A 67 -6.03 -0.19 -12.95
C ALA A 67 -5.59 0.53 -11.67
N TYR A 68 -4.52 1.34 -11.73
CA TYR A 68 -4.10 2.18 -10.60
C TYR A 68 -5.20 3.14 -10.15
N ASP A 69 -5.87 3.84 -11.07
CA ASP A 69 -6.95 4.76 -10.71
C ASP A 69 -8.20 4.04 -10.17
N ALA A 70 -8.43 2.80 -10.61
CA ALA A 70 -9.53 1.98 -10.13
C ALA A 70 -9.31 1.55 -8.67
N HIS A 71 -8.07 1.24 -8.28
CA HIS A 71 -7.70 0.86 -6.91
C HIS A 71 -8.28 1.81 -5.86
N PHE A 72 -8.08 3.12 -6.01
CA PHE A 72 -8.58 4.15 -5.09
C PHE A 72 -10.10 4.31 -5.06
N LYS A 73 -10.80 3.78 -6.08
CA LYS A 73 -12.26 3.87 -6.22
C LYS A 73 -12.98 2.62 -5.71
N THR A 74 -12.23 1.62 -5.28
CA THR A 74 -12.80 0.39 -4.70
C THR A 74 -13.46 0.70 -3.36
N GLU A 75 -14.51 -0.05 -3.03
CA GLU A 75 -15.24 0.13 -1.78
C GLU A 75 -14.33 -0.08 -0.56
N TYR A 76 -13.42 -1.07 -0.61
CA TYR A 76 -12.51 -1.36 0.50
C TYR A 76 -11.41 -0.31 0.67
N PHE A 77 -10.92 0.32 -0.41
CA PHE A 77 -9.96 1.42 -0.28
C PHE A 77 -10.64 2.68 0.27
N GLN A 78 -11.84 3.00 -0.20
CA GLN A 78 -12.62 4.13 0.32
C GLN A 78 -12.95 3.96 1.80
N LYS A 79 -13.40 2.76 2.21
CA LYS A 79 -13.62 2.43 3.63
C LYS A 79 -12.35 2.59 4.46
N LEU A 80 -11.20 2.15 3.95
CA LEU A 80 -9.92 2.37 4.63
C LEU A 80 -9.64 3.87 4.79
N GLY A 81 -9.83 4.65 3.72
CA GLY A 81 -9.67 6.11 3.72
C GLY A 81 -10.58 6.84 4.70
N GLU A 82 -11.75 6.28 5.04
CA GLU A 82 -12.64 6.79 6.09
C GLU A 82 -12.20 6.37 7.51
N ILE A 83 -11.80 5.10 7.67
CA ILE A 83 -11.43 4.52 8.96
C ILE A 83 -10.16 5.15 9.51
N LEU A 84 -9.13 5.30 8.68
CA LEU A 84 -7.81 5.81 9.09
C LEU A 84 -7.88 7.17 9.83
N PRO A 85 -8.51 8.22 9.27
CA PRO A 85 -8.66 9.49 9.96
C PRO A 85 -9.66 9.41 11.13
N LYS A 86 -10.76 8.66 10.98
CA LYS A 86 -11.79 8.55 12.03
C LYS A 86 -11.25 7.92 13.31
N GLU A 87 -10.41 6.90 13.19
CA GLU A 87 -9.78 6.24 14.34
C GLU A 87 -8.49 6.92 14.80
N GLY A 88 -7.97 7.91 14.04
CA GLY A 88 -6.73 8.62 14.37
C GLY A 88 -5.52 7.69 14.44
N VAL A 89 -5.46 6.68 13.58
CA VAL A 89 -4.46 5.60 13.67
C VAL A 89 -3.14 5.91 12.98
N LEU A 90 -3.04 7.03 12.25
CA LEU A 90 -1.83 7.45 11.55
C LEU A 90 -1.19 8.67 12.22
N ALA A 91 0.15 8.69 12.25
CA ALA A 91 0.92 9.86 12.68
C ALA A 91 1.09 10.91 11.58
N ALA A 92 0.88 10.52 10.32
CA ALA A 92 0.98 11.36 9.14
C ALA A 92 0.02 10.87 8.04
N PRO A 93 -0.33 11.70 7.04
CA PRO A 93 -1.03 11.24 5.84
C PRO A 93 -0.28 10.10 5.15
N LEU A 94 -0.99 9.27 4.38
CA LEU A 94 -0.38 8.24 3.54
C LEU A 94 0.61 8.87 2.56
N ASP A 95 1.82 8.35 2.48
CA ASP A 95 2.85 8.78 1.54
C ASP A 95 2.94 7.77 0.40
N ILE A 96 2.22 8.04 -0.68
CA ILE A 96 2.07 7.17 -1.85
C ILE A 96 2.85 7.77 -3.01
N ARG A 97 3.82 7.01 -3.55
CA ARG A 97 4.74 7.49 -4.58
C ARG A 97 4.71 6.58 -5.79
N THR A 98 4.45 7.16 -6.97
CA THR A 98 4.67 6.45 -8.25
C THR A 98 6.16 6.45 -8.59
N ILE A 99 6.71 5.26 -8.83
CA ILE A 99 8.14 5.06 -9.10
C ILE A 99 8.33 4.34 -10.44
N LYS A 100 9.58 4.21 -10.87
CA LYS A 100 9.96 3.35 -12.00
C LYS A 100 11.36 2.79 -11.76
N PRO A 101 11.64 1.55 -12.19
CA PRO A 101 13.00 1.02 -12.12
C PRO A 101 13.91 1.80 -13.08
N ILE A 102 15.14 2.09 -12.63
CA ILE A 102 16.18 2.72 -13.46
C ILE A 102 17.41 1.80 -13.66
N ALA A 103 17.53 0.75 -12.85
CA ALA A 103 18.55 -0.31 -12.90
C ALA A 103 18.13 -1.48 -11.99
N GLY A 104 18.82 -2.63 -12.05
CA GLY A 104 18.60 -3.79 -11.18
C GLY A 104 17.76 -4.91 -11.79
N PHE A 105 17.26 -5.83 -10.95
CA PHE A 105 16.41 -6.97 -11.34
C PHE A 105 15.30 -7.16 -10.28
N ALA A 106 14.09 -7.55 -10.71
CA ALA A 106 12.95 -7.75 -9.80
C ALA A 106 12.92 -9.15 -9.15
N SER A 107 13.43 -10.17 -9.85
CA SER A 107 13.57 -11.55 -9.37
C SER A 107 14.83 -12.17 -9.96
N ARG A 108 15.45 -13.13 -9.24
CA ARG A 108 16.49 -14.04 -9.77
C ARG A 108 15.98 -15.45 -10.04
N LEU A 109 14.76 -15.74 -9.60
CA LEU A 109 14.05 -17.00 -9.80
C LEU A 109 13.38 -17.00 -11.16
#